data_AF-A0A9X1MIM2-F1
#
_entry.id   AF-A0A9X1MIM2-F1
#
_cell.length_a   1.000
_cell.length_b   1.000
_cell.length_c   1.000
_cell.angle_alpha   90.00
_cell.angle_beta   90.00
_cell.angle_gamma   90.00
#
_symmetry.space_group_name_H-M   'P 1'
#
loop_
_entity.id
_entity.type
_entity.pdbx_description
1 polymer ?
#
loop_
_entity_poly.entity_id
_entity_poly.type
_entity_poly.pdbx_seq_one_letter_code
_entity_poly.pdbx_strand_id
1 'polypeptide(L)'
;MSTGIQPEDTGTEVRPRRELRGGKPRTVKPPKPPKPEKAGKALQPAKEKPAKAPKAPKPPKPAKRAKKGDLGFDENGVPLKKAPVFVMYKGKKSKPATIARSLRALTMVLRVGQPEARALEIVGEQYHKFEIGRAYEHAAKTMREEGASFKQALMAEEILPRTVRELIEAAQTSQALQRNLDQAAVLMGDATSVKKKLLMNLIQPGFMLLMCIGLLFAAVTFIIPGFVATFAELDVETPQMTIVILAVAEYVKWGLLGVGLVVGLFMSYWVTLGRKSDRFKSAMDTLAIRTPAIGPILQLSAASRLFSLLSANLATGIGEPESLRSAANGCGNNALKQHCLDYAEKMLAEGVELKGFVQTKLVPMDARQILSSAPSVRQEIEIMNELSPEYRDEAAVQLDTLNKTIDPIVNYMVYGIAGLLIISIVLPMYAVYPALMEMG
;
A
#
# COMPACT_ATOMS: atom_id res chain seq x y z
N MET A 1 68.81 -43.98 -4.22
CA MET A 1 67.67 -44.19 -3.32
C MET A 1 66.60 -43.19 -3.77
N SER A 2 65.72 -43.46 -4.75
CA SER A 2 64.73 -44.56 -4.90
C SER A 2 64.02 -44.79 -3.57
N THR A 3 62.73 -44.48 -3.40
CA THR A 3 61.54 -44.86 -4.19
C THR A 3 60.45 -43.78 -3.99
N GLY A 4 59.47 -43.51 -4.86
CA GLY A 4 59.01 -44.20 -6.05
C GLY A 4 57.47 -44.31 -6.04
N ILE A 5 56.84 -43.73 -7.08
CA ILE A 5 55.67 -44.25 -7.84
C ILE A 5 54.31 -44.15 -7.11
N GLN A 6 53.46 -43.18 -7.45
CA GLN A 6 52.47 -43.09 -8.56
C GLN A 6 51.15 -43.88 -8.34
N PRO A 7 50.03 -43.37 -8.90
CA PRO A 7 48.64 -43.78 -8.65
C PRO A 7 48.04 -44.61 -9.81
N GLU A 8 46.99 -45.40 -9.56
CA GLU A 8 46.11 -46.03 -10.56
C GLU A 8 44.84 -46.53 -9.84
N ASP A 9 43.71 -46.87 -10.46
CA ASP A 9 42.98 -46.49 -11.67
C ASP A 9 41.71 -47.37 -11.65
N THR A 10 40.64 -46.92 -12.32
CA THR A 10 39.62 -47.71 -13.06
C THR A 10 38.80 -48.87 -12.49
N GLY A 11 37.56 -48.94 -13.01
CA GLY A 11 36.83 -50.19 -13.30
C GLY A 11 35.60 -50.39 -12.42
N THR A 12 34.38 -50.02 -12.80
CA THR A 12 33.53 -50.54 -13.90
C THR A 12 33.25 -52.05 -13.80
N GLU A 13 31.96 -52.39 -13.98
CA GLU A 13 31.39 -53.72 -14.25
C GLU A 13 31.10 -54.63 -13.03
N VAL A 14 30.09 -55.50 -12.98
CA VAL A 14 28.89 -55.84 -13.76
C VAL A 14 28.08 -56.79 -12.84
N ARG A 15 26.74 -56.73 -12.88
CA ARG A 15 25.86 -57.73 -12.22
C ARG A 15 26.06 -59.13 -12.80
N PRO A 16 25.82 -60.21 -12.03
CA PRO A 16 24.66 -61.07 -12.36
C PRO A 16 23.87 -61.53 -11.10
N ARG A 17 22.53 -61.48 -11.13
CA ARG A 17 21.56 -62.57 -11.39
C ARG A 17 21.37 -63.61 -10.26
N ARG A 18 20.08 -63.69 -9.86
CA ARG A 18 19.28 -64.90 -9.53
C ARG A 18 19.63 -65.67 -8.25
N GLU A 19 18.72 -66.29 -7.49
CA GLU A 19 17.26 -66.46 -7.57
C GLU A 19 16.74 -67.04 -6.24
N LEU A 20 15.46 -66.76 -5.97
CA LEU A 20 14.43 -67.66 -5.40
C LEU A 20 14.60 -68.31 -4.01
N ARG A 21 13.72 -67.91 -3.08
CA ARG A 21 12.57 -68.70 -2.55
C ARG A 21 12.15 -68.04 -1.22
N GLY A 22 10.98 -67.42 -1.11
CA GLY A 22 9.63 -68.01 -1.04
C GLY A 22 8.90 -67.26 0.10
N GLY A 23 7.60 -67.01 0.17
CA GLY A 23 6.45 -67.33 -0.65
C GLY A 23 5.20 -67.07 0.21
N LYS A 24 4.21 -66.34 -0.37
CA LYS A 24 2.77 -66.23 0.00
C LYS A 24 2.34 -65.28 1.17
N PRO A 25 1.11 -64.73 1.13
CA PRO A 25 0.57 -63.88 0.04
C PRO A 25 -0.17 -62.62 0.56
N ARG A 26 -0.18 -61.55 -0.26
CA ARG A 26 -1.03 -60.37 -0.09
C ARG A 26 -2.50 -60.71 -0.39
N THR A 27 -3.41 -60.36 0.52
CA THR A 27 -4.85 -60.31 0.25
C THR A 27 -5.29 -58.88 -0.02
N VAL A 28 -5.69 -58.65 -1.27
CA VAL A 28 -6.38 -57.46 -1.76
C VAL A 28 -7.82 -57.49 -1.23
N LYS A 29 -8.25 -56.41 -0.56
CA LYS A 29 -9.64 -56.27 -0.10
C LYS A 29 -10.47 -55.63 -1.24
N PRO A 30 -11.52 -56.27 -1.75
CA PRO A 30 -12.30 -55.78 -2.88
C PRO A 30 -13.25 -54.62 -2.48
N PRO A 31 -13.65 -53.77 -3.43
CA PRO A 31 -14.59 -52.66 -3.20
C PRO A 31 -15.99 -53.17 -2.84
N LYS A 32 -16.67 -52.46 -1.93
CA LYS A 32 -18.04 -52.78 -1.52
C LYS A 32 -19.03 -52.56 -2.69
N PRO A 33 -19.98 -53.49 -2.91
CA PRO A 33 -20.96 -53.42 -3.99
C PRO A 33 -22.13 -52.45 -3.69
N PRO A 34 -22.83 -51.94 -4.73
CA PRO A 34 -23.97 -51.05 -4.58
C PRO A 34 -25.23 -51.83 -4.14
N LYS A 35 -26.13 -51.18 -3.40
CA LYS A 35 -27.46 -51.70 -3.07
C LYS A 35 -28.56 -50.85 -3.72
N PRO A 36 -29.72 -51.46 -4.04
CA PRO A 36 -30.34 -51.32 -5.35
C PRO A 36 -31.58 -50.42 -5.38
N GLU A 37 -31.83 -49.89 -6.58
CA GLU A 37 -33.10 -49.35 -7.05
C GLU A 37 -34.07 -50.50 -7.37
N LYS A 38 -35.31 -50.47 -6.85
CA LYS A 38 -36.44 -51.21 -7.40
C LYS A 38 -37.74 -50.42 -7.25
N ALA A 39 -38.31 -50.12 -8.41
CA ALA A 39 -39.64 -49.57 -8.61
C ALA A 39 -40.75 -50.64 -8.55
N GLY A 40 -41.94 -50.20 -8.14
CA GLY A 40 -43.24 -50.61 -8.71
C GLY A 40 -43.94 -51.87 -8.19
N LYS A 41 -45.05 -51.70 -7.47
CA LYS A 41 -46.39 -52.25 -7.83
C LYS A 41 -47.51 -51.74 -6.92
N ALA A 42 -48.72 -51.77 -7.48
CA ALA A 42 -49.89 -50.95 -7.17
C ALA A 42 -51.02 -51.63 -6.37
N LEU A 43 -52.04 -50.80 -6.05
CA LEU A 43 -53.44 -51.04 -5.63
C LEU A 43 -53.82 -51.25 -4.13
N GLN A 44 -54.29 -50.14 -3.50
CA GLN A 44 -55.62 -49.82 -2.90
C GLN A 44 -56.43 -50.89 -2.08
N PRO A 45 -57.39 -50.52 -1.17
CA PRO A 45 -58.14 -49.25 -1.10
C PRO A 45 -58.41 -48.59 0.28
N ALA A 46 -58.77 -47.30 0.17
CA ALA A 46 -59.71 -46.46 0.92
C ALA A 46 -60.08 -46.73 2.40
N LYS A 47 -59.91 -45.69 3.22
CA LYS A 47 -60.93 -45.26 4.20
C LYS A 47 -60.94 -43.73 4.31
N GLU A 48 -62.02 -43.17 3.79
CA GLU A 48 -62.49 -41.80 3.85
C GLU A 48 -62.88 -41.41 5.29
N LYS A 49 -62.62 -40.15 5.68
CA LYS A 49 -63.38 -39.34 6.67
C LYS A 49 -62.85 -37.88 6.66
N PRO A 50 -63.68 -36.88 7.03
CA PRO A 50 -64.12 -35.85 6.07
C PRO A 50 -63.41 -34.49 6.19
N ALA A 51 -63.62 -33.73 5.12
CA ALA A 51 -63.08 -32.41 4.81
C ALA A 51 -63.24 -31.34 5.91
N LYS A 52 -62.17 -30.57 6.11
CA LYS A 52 -62.23 -29.20 6.65
C LYS A 52 -61.77 -28.25 5.53
N ALA A 53 -62.61 -27.27 5.23
CA ALA A 53 -62.55 -26.40 4.05
C ALA A 53 -61.16 -25.78 3.79
N PRO A 54 -60.67 -25.76 2.54
CA PRO A 54 -59.50 -24.99 2.18
C PRO A 54 -59.83 -23.49 2.23
N LYS A 55 -59.04 -22.72 2.99
CA LYS A 55 -59.04 -21.26 2.94
C LYS A 55 -58.68 -20.84 1.51
N ALA A 56 -59.57 -20.07 0.87
CA ALA A 56 -59.37 -19.54 -0.47
C ALA A 56 -58.04 -18.75 -0.55
N PRO A 57 -57.26 -18.91 -1.63
CA PRO A 57 -56.09 -18.08 -1.87
C PRO A 57 -56.54 -16.63 -2.08
N LYS A 58 -55.90 -15.69 -1.36
CA LYS A 58 -56.11 -14.26 -1.56
C LYS A 58 -55.81 -13.90 -3.03
N PRO A 59 -56.63 -13.10 -3.71
CA PRO A 59 -56.37 -12.71 -5.09
C PRO A 59 -55.03 -11.95 -5.19
N PRO A 60 -54.26 -12.13 -6.28
CA PRO A 60 -53.04 -11.37 -6.49
C PRO A 60 -53.38 -9.88 -6.52
N LYS A 61 -52.62 -9.08 -5.76
CA LYS A 61 -52.75 -7.62 -5.78
C LYS A 61 -52.56 -7.14 -7.24
N PRO A 62 -53.39 -6.21 -7.74
CA PRO A 62 -53.24 -5.72 -9.11
C PRO A 62 -51.85 -5.09 -9.27
N ALA A 63 -51.17 -5.44 -10.36
CA ALA A 63 -49.90 -4.83 -10.73
C ALA A 63 -50.07 -3.31 -10.77
N LYS A 64 -49.34 -2.60 -9.91
CA LYS A 64 -49.28 -1.13 -9.98
C LYS A 64 -48.68 -0.78 -11.34
N ARG A 65 -49.49 -0.15 -12.19
CA ARG A 65 -49.10 0.41 -13.48
C ARG A 65 -47.86 1.28 -13.25
N ALA A 66 -46.74 0.93 -13.88
CA ALA A 66 -45.50 1.71 -13.82
C ALA A 66 -45.83 3.18 -14.18
N LYS A 67 -45.41 4.12 -13.34
CA LYS A 67 -45.62 5.55 -13.61
C LYS A 67 -44.56 5.99 -14.61
N LYS A 68 -44.97 6.74 -15.63
CA LYS A 68 -44.07 7.40 -16.59
C LYS A 68 -43.00 8.18 -15.81
N GLY A 69 -41.77 7.70 -15.86
CA GLY A 69 -40.64 8.10 -15.01
C GLY A 69 -39.66 6.94 -14.78
N ASP A 70 -40.12 5.69 -14.85
CA ASP A 70 -39.31 4.47 -14.70
C ASP A 70 -38.38 4.15 -15.90
N LEU A 71 -38.33 5.01 -16.93
CA LEU A 71 -37.55 4.79 -18.16
C LEU A 71 -36.29 5.68 -18.28
N GLY A 72 -35.96 6.49 -17.26
CA GLY A 72 -34.65 7.16 -17.20
C GLY A 72 -34.45 8.39 -18.10
N PHE A 73 -35.53 9.00 -18.62
CA PHE A 73 -35.50 10.25 -19.37
C PHE A 73 -36.51 11.26 -18.80
N ASP A 74 -36.20 12.55 -18.89
CA ASP A 74 -37.17 13.63 -18.65
C ASP A 74 -38.15 13.79 -19.83
N GLU A 75 -39.15 14.67 -19.71
CA GLU A 75 -40.17 14.91 -20.76
C GLU A 75 -39.57 15.45 -22.08
N ASN A 76 -38.28 15.80 -22.10
CA ASN A 76 -37.54 16.31 -23.25
C ASN A 76 -36.49 15.32 -23.81
N GLY A 77 -36.46 14.07 -23.32
CA GLY A 77 -35.57 13.03 -23.85
C GLY A 77 -34.11 13.14 -23.39
N VAL A 78 -33.82 13.88 -22.31
CA VAL A 78 -32.49 13.98 -21.72
C VAL A 78 -32.32 12.86 -20.69
N PRO A 79 -31.25 12.02 -20.77
CA PRO A 79 -31.02 10.97 -19.78
C PRO A 79 -30.72 11.60 -18.41
N LEU A 80 -31.51 11.24 -17.40
CA LEU A 80 -31.31 11.70 -16.03
C LEU A 80 -29.95 11.17 -15.53
N LYS A 81 -29.05 12.10 -15.18
CA LYS A 81 -27.73 11.81 -14.61
C LYS A 81 -27.91 10.99 -13.33
N LYS A 82 -27.79 9.66 -13.42
CA LYS A 82 -27.95 8.75 -12.28
C LYS A 82 -26.99 9.18 -11.17
N ALA A 83 -27.52 9.36 -9.96
CA ALA A 83 -26.70 9.57 -8.76
C ALA A 83 -25.70 8.40 -8.62
N PRO A 84 -24.48 8.64 -8.13
CA PRO A 84 -23.51 7.57 -7.93
C PRO A 84 -24.13 6.54 -6.99
N VAL A 85 -24.32 5.32 -7.50
CA VAL A 85 -24.79 4.20 -6.67
C VAL A 85 -23.65 3.89 -5.72
N PHE A 86 -23.84 4.18 -4.43
CA PHE A 86 -22.89 3.80 -3.40
C PHE A 86 -22.92 2.27 -3.24
N VAL A 87 -22.09 1.57 -4.02
CA VAL A 87 -22.00 0.12 -3.96
C VAL A 87 -21.12 -0.25 -2.77
N MET A 88 -21.75 -0.69 -1.68
CA MET A 88 -21.02 -1.17 -0.51
C MET A 88 -20.64 -2.64 -0.71
N TYR A 89 -19.35 -2.88 -0.95
CA TYR A 89 -18.83 -4.22 -1.17
C TYR A 89 -18.65 -4.98 0.14
N LYS A 90 -19.32 -6.14 0.26
CA LYS A 90 -19.03 -7.10 1.35
C LYS A 90 -17.69 -7.81 1.06
N GLY A 91 -16.64 -7.50 1.83
CA GLY A 91 -15.32 -8.11 1.70
C GLY A 91 -14.28 -7.55 2.68
N LYS A 92 -13.05 -8.09 2.67
CA LYS A 92 -11.93 -7.47 3.42
C LYS A 92 -11.56 -6.14 2.76
N LYS A 93 -11.38 -5.09 3.57
CA LYS A 93 -10.91 -3.77 3.11
C LYS A 93 -9.65 -3.89 2.25
N SER A 94 -9.70 -3.31 1.06
CA SER A 94 -8.58 -3.39 0.11
C SER A 94 -7.44 -2.47 0.57
N LYS A 95 -6.32 -3.06 0.97
CA LYS A 95 -5.10 -2.29 1.26
C LYS A 95 -4.56 -1.68 -0.04
N PRO A 96 -3.88 -0.52 -0.01
CA PRO A 96 -3.28 0.09 -1.21
C PRO A 96 -2.37 -0.86 -1.99
N ALA A 97 -1.61 -1.72 -1.30
CA ALA A 97 -0.75 -2.73 -1.92
C ALA A 97 -1.53 -3.87 -2.63
N THR A 98 -2.76 -4.13 -2.20
CA THR A 98 -3.64 -5.09 -2.88
C THR A 98 -4.22 -4.46 -4.15
N ILE A 99 -4.64 -3.18 -4.08
CA ILE A 99 -5.13 -2.41 -5.23
C ILE A 99 -4.03 -2.29 -6.30
N ALA A 100 -2.79 -1.99 -5.91
CA ALA A 100 -1.65 -1.93 -6.84
C ALA A 100 -1.43 -3.27 -7.57
N ARG A 101 -1.46 -4.39 -6.84
CA ARG A 101 -1.29 -5.72 -7.40
C ARG A 101 -2.45 -6.13 -8.30
N SER A 102 -3.68 -5.76 -7.95
CA SER A 102 -4.86 -6.07 -8.75
C SER A 102 -4.89 -5.25 -10.05
N LEU A 103 -4.49 -3.98 -10.02
CA LEU A 103 -4.27 -3.15 -11.22
C LEU A 103 -3.22 -3.76 -12.14
N ARG A 104 -2.08 -4.20 -11.59
CA ARG A 104 -1.00 -4.83 -12.38
C ARG A 104 -1.45 -6.15 -13.00
N ALA A 105 -2.22 -6.95 -12.27
CA ALA A 105 -2.80 -8.18 -12.82
C ALA A 105 -3.77 -7.87 -13.96
N LEU A 106 -4.62 -6.85 -13.79
CA LEU A 106 -5.56 -6.41 -14.84
C LEU A 106 -4.82 -5.95 -16.10
N THR A 107 -3.78 -5.16 -15.97
CA THR A 107 -3.04 -4.68 -17.15
C THR A 107 -2.28 -5.80 -17.85
N MET A 108 -1.73 -6.76 -17.10
CA MET A 108 -1.13 -7.96 -17.69
C MET A 108 -2.15 -8.78 -18.49
N VAL A 109 -3.35 -9.00 -17.96
CA VAL A 109 -4.40 -9.76 -18.65
C VAL A 109 -4.89 -9.01 -19.91
N LEU A 110 -5.02 -7.69 -19.84
CA LEU A 110 -5.36 -6.85 -20.99
C LEU A 110 -4.28 -6.88 -22.08
N ARG A 111 -2.98 -6.87 -21.70
CA ARG A 111 -1.85 -6.98 -22.65
C ARG A 111 -1.83 -8.30 -23.41
N VAL A 112 -2.34 -9.37 -22.82
CA VAL A 112 -2.49 -10.68 -23.50
C VAL A 112 -3.60 -10.63 -24.57
N GLY A 113 -4.35 -9.53 -24.66
CA GLY A 113 -5.41 -9.34 -25.65
C GLY A 113 -6.76 -9.90 -25.22
N GLN A 114 -6.95 -10.19 -23.92
CA GLN A 114 -8.24 -10.63 -23.40
C GLN A 114 -9.29 -9.50 -23.51
N PRO A 115 -10.55 -9.81 -23.86
CA PRO A 115 -11.63 -8.83 -23.83
C PRO A 115 -11.78 -8.19 -22.44
N GLU A 116 -12.05 -6.88 -22.40
CA GLU A 116 -12.06 -6.07 -21.17
C GLU A 116 -12.95 -6.65 -20.05
N ALA A 117 -14.18 -7.06 -20.39
CA ALA A 117 -15.10 -7.69 -19.44
C ALA A 117 -14.56 -9.02 -18.89
N ARG A 118 -13.85 -9.80 -19.71
CA ARG A 118 -13.24 -11.07 -19.27
C ARG A 118 -12.00 -10.84 -18.42
N ALA A 119 -11.22 -9.80 -18.73
CA ALA A 119 -10.07 -9.42 -17.93
C ALA A 119 -10.48 -9.00 -16.51
N LEU A 120 -11.56 -8.22 -16.38
CA LEU A 120 -12.15 -7.85 -15.09
C LEU A 120 -12.62 -9.07 -14.29
N GLU A 121 -13.21 -10.06 -14.94
CA GLU A 121 -13.62 -11.31 -14.27
C GLU A 121 -12.45 -12.12 -13.75
N ILE A 122 -11.44 -12.35 -14.58
CA ILE A 122 -10.26 -13.14 -14.20
C ILE A 122 -9.60 -12.53 -12.95
N VAL A 123 -9.44 -11.20 -12.94
CA VAL A 123 -8.85 -10.49 -11.81
C VAL A 123 -9.82 -10.40 -10.63
N GLY A 124 -11.12 -10.23 -10.89
CA GLY A 124 -12.17 -10.22 -9.89
C GLY A 124 -12.19 -11.51 -9.08
N GLU A 125 -12.18 -12.65 -9.76
CA GLU A 125 -12.09 -14.00 -9.16
C GLU A 125 -10.78 -14.17 -8.37
N GLN A 126 -9.64 -13.72 -8.92
CA GLN A 126 -8.35 -13.79 -8.24
C GLN A 126 -8.33 -13.00 -6.91
N TYR A 127 -9.04 -11.87 -6.84
CA TYR A 127 -9.07 -10.98 -5.68
C TYR A 127 -10.42 -10.99 -4.93
N HIS A 128 -11.28 -11.99 -5.15
CA HIS A 128 -12.65 -12.06 -4.63
C HIS A 128 -12.79 -11.81 -3.12
N LYS A 129 -11.76 -12.17 -2.34
CA LYS A 129 -11.72 -11.97 -0.88
C LYS A 129 -11.67 -10.49 -0.46
N PHE A 130 -11.32 -9.59 -1.39
CA PHE A 130 -11.15 -8.17 -1.16
C PHE A 130 -12.25 -7.36 -1.86
N GLU A 131 -12.56 -6.19 -1.31
CA GLU A 131 -13.54 -5.26 -1.92
C GLU A 131 -13.21 -4.94 -3.38
N ILE A 132 -11.93 -4.79 -3.74
CA ILE A 132 -11.50 -4.48 -5.12
C ILE A 132 -11.79 -5.63 -6.11
N GLY A 133 -11.74 -6.89 -5.67
CA GLY A 133 -12.10 -8.02 -6.53
C GLY A 133 -13.59 -8.01 -6.85
N ARG A 134 -14.41 -7.71 -5.83
CA ARG A 134 -15.86 -7.56 -5.98
C ARG A 134 -16.24 -6.36 -6.85
N ALA A 135 -15.46 -5.28 -6.79
CA ALA A 135 -15.60 -4.14 -7.69
C ALA A 135 -15.34 -4.52 -9.15
N TYR A 136 -14.32 -5.33 -9.44
CA TYR A 136 -14.08 -5.80 -10.80
C TYR A 136 -15.15 -6.77 -11.31
N GLU A 137 -15.66 -7.66 -10.46
CA GLU A 137 -16.81 -8.51 -10.80
C GLU A 137 -18.06 -7.68 -11.10
N HIS A 138 -18.31 -6.65 -10.30
CA HIS A 138 -19.42 -5.73 -10.52
C HIS A 138 -19.25 -4.93 -11.83
N ALA A 139 -18.08 -4.35 -12.07
CA ALA A 139 -17.76 -3.66 -13.31
C ALA A 139 -17.92 -4.56 -14.55
N ALA A 140 -17.45 -5.82 -14.49
CA ALA A 140 -17.65 -6.79 -15.56
C ALA A 140 -19.13 -7.08 -15.84
N LYS A 141 -19.92 -7.20 -14.77
CA LYS A 141 -21.37 -7.40 -14.84
C LYS A 141 -22.07 -6.19 -15.46
N THR A 142 -21.74 -4.97 -15.04
CA THR A 142 -22.27 -3.72 -15.61
C THR A 142 -21.96 -3.60 -17.11
N MET A 143 -20.76 -3.99 -17.54
CA MET A 143 -20.44 -4.00 -18.98
C MET A 143 -21.32 -4.96 -19.78
N ARG A 144 -21.63 -6.14 -19.23
CA ARG A 144 -22.41 -7.18 -19.93
C ARG A 144 -23.91 -6.92 -19.90
N GLU A 145 -24.44 -6.52 -18.75
CA GLU A 145 -25.89 -6.38 -18.55
C GLU A 145 -26.39 -5.00 -18.96
N GLU A 146 -25.60 -3.94 -18.70
CA GLU A 146 -26.00 -2.56 -18.96
C GLU A 146 -25.36 -1.98 -20.23
N GLY A 147 -24.43 -2.70 -20.87
CA GLY A 147 -23.73 -2.23 -22.08
C GLY A 147 -22.79 -1.05 -21.84
N ALA A 148 -22.37 -0.81 -20.59
CA ALA A 148 -21.46 0.26 -20.26
C ALA A 148 -20.07 0.03 -20.89
N SER A 149 -19.41 1.10 -21.32
CA SER A 149 -18.00 1.03 -21.74
C SER A 149 -17.09 0.68 -20.55
N PHE A 150 -15.92 0.10 -20.82
CA PHE A 150 -14.94 -0.26 -19.78
C PHE A 150 -14.53 0.94 -18.91
N LYS A 151 -14.35 2.11 -19.54
CA LYS A 151 -14.10 3.37 -18.83
C LYS A 151 -15.24 3.71 -17.85
N GLN A 152 -16.49 3.64 -18.29
CA GLN A 152 -17.65 3.96 -17.45
C GLN A 152 -17.80 2.96 -16.30
N ALA A 153 -17.62 1.67 -16.57
CA ALA A 153 -17.71 0.62 -15.56
C ALA A 153 -16.67 0.78 -14.46
N LEU A 154 -15.41 1.08 -14.81
CA LEU A 154 -14.37 1.36 -13.81
C LEU A 154 -14.60 2.68 -13.06
N MET A 155 -15.10 3.72 -13.73
CA MET A 155 -15.35 5.02 -13.09
C MET A 155 -16.50 4.99 -12.08
N ALA A 156 -17.43 4.05 -12.21
CA ALA A 156 -18.48 3.80 -11.22
C ALA A 156 -17.94 3.24 -9.90
N GLU A 157 -16.71 2.70 -9.88
CA GLU A 157 -16.13 2.04 -8.72
C GLU A 157 -15.42 3.01 -7.77
N GLU A 158 -16.05 3.32 -6.64
CA GLU A 158 -15.50 4.25 -5.63
C GLU A 158 -14.25 3.73 -4.91
N ILE A 159 -14.02 2.42 -4.93
CA ILE A 159 -12.82 1.81 -4.31
C ILE A 159 -11.54 2.23 -5.02
N LEU A 160 -11.63 2.60 -6.31
CA LEU A 160 -10.47 3.08 -7.05
C LEU A 160 -10.00 4.43 -6.49
N PRO A 161 -8.71 4.54 -6.10
CA PRO A 161 -8.14 5.80 -5.63
C PRO A 161 -8.36 6.93 -6.65
N ARG A 162 -8.51 8.16 -6.15
CA ARG A 162 -8.75 9.36 -6.99
C ARG A 162 -7.73 9.47 -8.14
N THR A 163 -6.44 9.22 -7.87
CA THR A 163 -5.38 9.24 -8.89
C THR A 163 -5.63 8.25 -10.03
N VAL A 164 -6.14 7.05 -9.73
CA VAL A 164 -6.45 6.04 -10.74
C VAL A 164 -7.67 6.48 -11.56
N ARG A 165 -8.70 7.03 -10.92
CA ARG A 165 -9.88 7.57 -11.60
C ARG A 165 -9.54 8.74 -12.51
N GLU A 166 -8.70 9.68 -12.07
CA GLU A 166 -8.23 10.80 -12.88
C GLU A 166 -7.46 10.33 -14.13
N LEU A 167 -6.64 9.28 -14.01
CA LEU A 167 -5.93 8.68 -15.15
C LEU A 167 -6.89 7.96 -16.12
N ILE A 168 -7.90 7.26 -15.61
CA ILE A 168 -8.95 6.65 -16.43
C ILE A 168 -9.78 7.73 -17.14
N GLU A 169 -10.07 8.85 -16.46
CA GLU A 169 -10.82 9.98 -17.02
C GLU A 169 -10.09 10.64 -18.17
N ALA A 170 -8.78 10.85 -18.03
CA ALA A 170 -7.93 11.49 -19.03
C ALA A 170 -7.75 10.64 -20.30
N ALA A 171 -8.03 9.33 -20.24
CA ALA A 171 -7.93 8.46 -21.41
C ALA A 171 -9.06 8.73 -22.41
N GLN A 172 -8.69 9.18 -23.61
CA GLN A 172 -9.64 9.44 -24.71
C GLN A 172 -9.87 8.21 -25.61
N THR A 173 -8.89 7.32 -25.72
CA THR A 173 -8.97 6.10 -26.54
C THR A 173 -8.77 4.85 -25.68
N SER A 174 -9.21 3.69 -26.16
CA SER A 174 -9.00 2.41 -25.47
C SER A 174 -7.51 2.08 -25.28
N GLN A 175 -6.66 2.47 -26.23
CA GLN A 175 -5.21 2.29 -26.13
C GLN A 175 -4.60 3.21 -25.06
N ALA A 176 -5.03 4.47 -25.00
CA ALA A 176 -4.62 5.40 -23.94
C ALA A 176 -5.07 4.89 -22.56
N LEU A 177 -6.26 4.28 -22.47
CA LEU A 177 -6.80 3.72 -21.23
C LEU A 177 -5.96 2.55 -20.71
N GLN A 178 -5.59 1.59 -21.57
CA GLN A 178 -4.72 0.48 -21.17
C GLN A 178 -3.38 0.97 -20.64
N ARG A 179 -2.78 1.99 -21.28
CA ARG A 179 -1.51 2.55 -20.80
C ARG A 179 -1.65 3.34 -19.50
N ASN A 180 -2.71 4.14 -19.38
CA ASN A 180 -2.98 4.88 -18.14
C ASN A 180 -3.23 3.91 -16.97
N LEU A 181 -3.81 2.73 -17.22
CA LEU A 181 -3.93 1.66 -16.23
C LEU A 181 -2.58 1.03 -15.88
N ASP A 182 -1.71 0.78 -16.86
CA ASP A 182 -0.33 0.31 -16.62
C ASP A 182 0.43 1.31 -15.73
N GLN A 183 0.32 2.59 -16.05
CA GLN A 183 0.92 3.67 -15.27
C GLN A 183 0.30 3.76 -13.87
N ALA A 184 -1.02 3.65 -13.75
CA ALA A 184 -1.70 3.61 -12.46
C ALA A 184 -1.19 2.43 -11.59
N ALA A 185 -0.91 1.27 -12.21
CA ALA A 185 -0.35 0.11 -11.52
C ALA A 185 1.07 0.37 -11.00
N VAL A 186 1.93 1.01 -11.82
CA VAL A 186 3.28 1.41 -11.41
C VAL A 186 3.23 2.45 -10.29
N LEU A 187 2.43 3.51 -10.45
CA LEU A 187 2.27 4.58 -9.46
C LEU A 187 1.78 4.05 -8.10
N MET A 188 0.77 3.19 -8.11
CA MET A 188 0.27 2.55 -6.88
C MET A 188 1.31 1.58 -6.30
N GLY A 189 2.04 0.86 -7.15
CA GLY A 189 3.14 -0.01 -6.73
C GLY A 189 4.24 0.76 -5.99
N ASP A 190 4.74 1.83 -6.59
CA ASP A 190 5.81 2.66 -6.05
C ASP A 190 5.37 3.39 -4.78
N ALA A 191 4.15 3.94 -4.75
CA ALA A 191 3.61 4.53 -3.52
C ALA A 191 3.54 3.52 -2.36
N THR A 192 3.22 2.26 -2.66
CA THR A 192 3.16 1.21 -1.63
C THR A 192 4.53 0.71 -1.20
N SER A 193 5.51 0.63 -2.11
CA SER A 193 6.87 0.21 -1.80
C SER A 193 7.59 1.24 -0.94
N VAL A 194 7.48 2.54 -1.30
CA VAL A 194 8.02 3.66 -0.52
C VAL A 194 7.40 3.67 0.88
N LYS A 195 6.06 3.60 0.97
CA LYS A 195 5.37 3.57 2.27
C LYS A 195 5.78 2.36 3.10
N LYS A 196 5.95 1.19 2.49
CA LYS A 196 6.39 -0.03 3.19
C LYS A 196 7.81 0.10 3.71
N LYS A 197 8.75 0.62 2.90
CA LYS A 197 10.13 0.88 3.32
C LYS A 197 10.17 1.87 4.49
N LEU A 198 9.44 2.98 4.38
CA LEU A 198 9.31 3.97 5.45
C LEU A 198 8.75 3.36 6.74
N LEU A 199 7.67 2.57 6.66
CA LEU A 199 7.09 1.91 7.83
C LEU A 199 8.05 0.89 8.45
N MET A 200 8.72 0.07 7.63
CA MET A 200 9.67 -0.93 8.12
C MET A 200 10.84 -0.26 8.84
N ASN A 201 11.34 0.86 8.30
CA ASN A 201 12.44 1.61 8.89
C ASN A 201 12.02 2.33 10.17
N LEU A 202 10.76 2.77 10.31
CA LEU A 202 10.25 3.40 11.54
C LEU A 202 9.93 2.39 12.67
N ILE A 203 9.72 1.11 12.34
CA ILE A 203 9.45 0.08 13.36
C ILE A 203 10.67 -0.17 14.24
N GLN A 204 11.87 -0.16 13.68
CA GLN A 204 13.13 -0.36 14.43
C GLN A 204 13.34 0.69 15.54
N PRO A 205 13.38 2.01 15.25
CA PRO A 205 13.51 3.03 16.29
C PRO A 205 12.31 3.02 17.25
N GLY A 206 11.09 2.75 16.76
CA GLY A 206 9.90 2.64 17.60
C GLY A 206 10.00 1.51 18.64
N PHE A 207 10.52 0.34 18.25
CA PHE A 207 10.72 -0.79 19.16
C PHE A 207 11.80 -0.51 20.20
N MET A 208 12.92 0.08 19.79
CA MET A 208 14.02 0.43 20.69
C MET A 208 13.61 1.52 21.68
N LEU A 209 12.87 2.53 21.23
CA LEU A 209 12.29 3.56 22.09
C LEU A 209 11.32 2.96 23.10
N LEU A 210 10.45 2.04 22.69
CA LEU A 210 9.52 1.34 23.58
C LEU A 210 10.26 0.57 24.68
N MET A 211 11.32 -0.16 24.33
CA MET A 211 12.16 -0.86 25.32
C MET A 211 12.83 0.12 26.28
N CYS A 212 13.36 1.23 25.76
CA CYS A 212 14.04 2.25 26.55
C CYS A 212 13.08 2.92 27.55
N ILE A 213 11.87 3.28 27.11
CA ILE A 213 10.79 3.80 27.96
C ILE A 213 10.38 2.78 29.01
N GLY A 214 10.25 1.49 28.63
CA GLY A 214 9.93 0.41 29.56
C GLY A 214 10.98 0.24 30.67
N LEU A 215 12.27 0.26 30.30
CA LEU A 215 13.40 0.24 31.23
C LEU A 215 13.38 1.43 32.18
N LEU A 216 13.15 2.63 31.66
CA LEU A 216 13.08 3.85 32.47
C LEU A 216 11.89 3.79 33.45
N PHE A 217 10.72 3.37 32.98
CA PHE A 217 9.55 3.20 33.83
C PHE A 217 9.78 2.18 34.96
N ALA A 218 10.43 1.04 34.64
CA ALA A 218 10.79 0.03 35.62
C ALA A 218 11.81 0.55 36.64
N ALA A 219 12.81 1.32 36.19
CA ALA A 219 13.81 1.91 37.08
C ALA A 219 13.16 2.84 38.11
N VAL A 220 12.27 3.73 37.67
CA VAL A 220 11.59 4.70 38.56
C VAL A 220 10.60 4.03 39.51
N THR A 221 9.91 2.98 39.05
CA THR A 221 8.84 2.34 39.85
C THR A 221 9.38 1.30 40.83
N PHE A 222 10.45 0.58 40.47
CA PHE A 222 10.96 -0.54 41.27
C PHE A 222 12.37 -0.33 41.79
N ILE A 223 13.29 0.17 40.95
CA ILE A 223 14.71 0.24 41.32
C ILE A 223 14.98 1.40 42.29
N ILE A 224 14.51 2.60 41.96
CA ILE A 224 14.79 3.79 42.79
C ILE A 224 14.17 3.70 44.19
N PRO A 225 12.90 3.27 44.38
CA PRO A 225 12.33 3.13 45.72
C PRO A 225 13.09 2.13 46.60
N GLY A 226 13.63 1.06 45.99
CA GLY A 226 14.49 0.11 46.69
C GLY A 226 15.74 0.79 47.26
N PHE A 227 16.41 1.62 46.47
CA PHE A 227 17.57 2.37 46.95
C PHE A 227 17.23 3.38 48.04
N VAL A 228 16.14 4.14 47.89
CA VAL A 228 15.70 5.11 48.91
C VAL A 228 15.42 4.42 50.24
N ALA A 229 14.79 3.24 50.22
CA ALA A 229 14.58 2.43 51.43
C ALA A 229 15.92 2.02 52.07
N THR A 230 16.90 1.56 51.28
CA THR A 230 18.22 1.19 51.81
C THR A 230 19.01 2.36 52.40
N PHE A 231 18.92 3.57 51.82
CA PHE A 231 19.56 4.75 52.40
C PHE A 231 18.91 5.17 53.72
N ALA A 232 17.58 5.05 53.82
CA ALA A 232 16.85 5.34 55.06
C ALA A 232 17.18 4.34 56.19
N GLU A 233 17.45 3.08 55.86
CA GLU A 233 17.88 2.06 56.84
C GLU A 233 19.31 2.28 57.35
N LEU A 234 20.19 2.84 56.50
CA LEU A 234 21.60 3.09 56.83
C LEU A 234 21.86 4.47 57.47
N ASP A 235 20.82 5.30 57.62
CA ASP A 235 20.89 6.70 58.11
C ASP A 235 21.89 7.58 57.32
N VAL A 236 22.11 7.24 56.05
CA VAL A 236 23.01 7.98 55.14
C VAL A 236 22.18 8.95 54.30
N GLU A 237 22.61 10.21 54.22
CA GLU A 237 21.96 11.21 53.36
C GLU A 237 21.93 10.75 51.91
N THR A 238 20.76 10.83 51.28
CA THR A 238 20.60 10.47 49.87
C THR A 238 21.45 11.39 49.00
N PRO A 239 22.33 10.86 48.12
CA PRO A 239 23.18 11.70 47.29
C PRO A 239 22.37 12.68 46.44
N GLN A 240 22.79 13.95 46.37
CA GLN A 240 22.07 15.01 45.65
C GLN A 240 21.81 14.68 44.17
N MET A 241 22.72 13.94 43.52
CA MET A 241 22.54 13.45 42.15
C MET A 241 21.34 12.50 42.01
N THR A 242 21.04 11.67 43.02
CA THR A 242 19.89 10.74 43.02
C THR A 242 18.56 11.50 43.07
N ILE A 243 18.52 12.62 43.79
CA ILE A 243 17.34 13.50 43.88
C ILE A 243 17.06 14.19 42.54
N VAL A 244 18.11 14.66 41.85
CA VAL A 244 17.98 15.25 40.50
C VAL A 244 17.44 14.21 39.51
N ILE A 245 17.91 12.97 39.59
CA ILE A 245 17.44 11.89 38.72
C ILE A 245 15.98 11.52 39.04
N LEU A 246 15.59 11.53 40.31
CA LEU A 246 14.20 11.32 40.74
C LEU A 246 13.26 12.40 40.18
N ALA A 247 13.69 13.67 40.21
CA ALA A 247 12.93 14.78 39.64
C ALA A 247 12.79 14.66 38.11
N VAL A 248 13.86 14.33 37.40
CA VAL A 248 13.82 14.10 35.94
C VAL A 248 12.92 12.92 35.59
N ALA A 249 12.97 11.85 36.37
CA ALA A 249 12.12 10.66 36.21
C ALA A 249 10.61 10.96 36.30
N GLU A 250 10.19 11.78 37.27
CA GLU A 250 8.79 12.21 37.37
C GLU A 250 8.39 13.07 36.17
N TYR A 251 9.22 14.03 35.75
CA TYR A 251 8.95 14.85 34.56
C TYR A 251 8.85 14.02 33.28
N VAL A 252 9.68 12.97 33.14
CA VAL A 252 9.66 12.09 31.98
C VAL A 252 8.40 11.21 31.97
N LYS A 253 7.91 10.75 33.12
CA LYS A 253 6.63 10.00 33.23
C LYS A 253 5.44 10.84 32.73
N TRP A 254 5.33 12.10 33.16
CA TRP A 254 4.28 13.02 32.71
C TRP A 254 4.51 13.50 31.26
N GLY A 255 5.77 13.72 30.87
CA GLY A 255 6.17 14.13 29.54
C GLY A 255 5.91 13.07 28.47
N LEU A 256 6.14 11.79 28.76
CA LEU A 256 5.85 10.67 27.85
C LEU A 256 4.35 10.49 27.60
N LEU A 257 3.52 10.64 28.64
CA LEU A 257 2.06 10.67 28.50
C LEU A 257 1.60 11.88 27.68
N GLY A 258 2.21 13.06 27.91
CA GLY A 258 1.95 14.27 27.13
C GLY A 258 2.33 14.15 25.66
N VAL A 259 3.52 13.64 25.35
CA VAL A 259 4.00 13.41 23.98
C VAL A 259 3.13 12.37 23.27
N GLY A 260 2.77 11.27 23.96
CA GLY A 260 1.84 10.27 23.42
C GLY A 260 0.47 10.85 23.10
N LEU A 261 -0.05 11.73 23.95
CA LEU A 261 -1.31 12.45 23.73
C LEU A 261 -1.23 13.41 22.54
N VAL A 262 -0.15 14.20 22.43
CA VAL A 262 0.07 15.15 21.33
C VAL A 262 0.21 14.42 19.99
N VAL A 263 1.00 13.33 19.94
CA VAL A 263 1.16 12.51 18.73
C VAL A 263 -0.17 11.84 18.36
N GLY A 264 -0.92 11.34 19.34
CA GLY A 264 -2.23 10.73 19.13
C GLY A 264 -3.27 11.73 18.60
N LEU A 265 -3.31 12.94 19.18
CA LEU A 265 -4.18 14.03 18.73
C LEU A 265 -3.78 14.50 17.32
N PHE A 266 -2.49 14.63 17.04
CA PHE A 266 -1.98 14.99 15.72
C PHE A 266 -2.33 13.94 14.66
N MET A 267 -2.14 12.65 14.96
CA MET A 267 -2.56 11.54 14.07
C MET A 267 -4.08 11.51 13.86
N SER A 268 -4.87 11.71 14.91
CA SER A 268 -6.33 11.75 14.84
C SER A 268 -6.81 12.91 13.96
N TYR A 269 -6.25 14.11 14.16
CA TYR A 269 -6.51 15.28 13.32
C TYR A 269 -6.10 15.04 11.86
N TRP A 270 -4.94 14.42 11.64
CA TRP A 270 -4.47 14.03 10.31
C TRP A 270 -5.42 13.09 9.58
N VAL A 271 -5.91 12.05 10.27
CA VAL A 271 -6.79 11.04 9.68
C VAL A 271 -8.20 11.60 9.41
N THR A 272 -8.69 12.49 10.26
CA THR A 272 -10.08 12.97 10.21
C THR A 272 -10.28 14.24 9.38
N LEU A 273 -9.44 15.25 9.54
CA LEU A 273 -9.56 16.55 8.87
C LEU A 273 -8.51 16.75 7.77
N GLY A 274 -7.27 16.30 7.98
CA GLY A 274 -6.17 16.53 7.05
C GLY A 274 -6.34 15.88 5.67
N ARG A 275 -7.00 14.72 5.59
CA ARG A 275 -7.21 14.01 4.30
C ARG A 275 -8.32 14.60 3.43
N LYS A 276 -9.21 15.42 3.99
CA LYS A 276 -10.41 15.94 3.30
C LYS A 276 -10.20 17.31 2.65
N SER A 277 -9.27 18.13 3.16
CA SER A 277 -9.01 19.46 2.61
C SER A 277 -7.92 19.41 1.53
N ASP A 278 -8.30 19.72 0.28
CA ASP A 278 -7.35 19.84 -0.83
C ASP A 278 -6.36 21.00 -0.63
N ARG A 279 -6.75 22.06 0.09
CA ARG A 279 -5.86 23.16 0.49
C ARG A 279 -4.82 22.72 1.50
N PHE A 280 -5.21 21.91 2.49
CA PHE A 280 -4.30 21.38 3.50
C PHE A 280 -3.30 20.40 2.88
N LYS A 281 -3.75 19.53 1.97
CA LYS A 281 -2.85 18.68 1.17
C LYS A 281 -1.86 19.49 0.35
N SER A 282 -2.32 20.52 -0.36
CA SER A 282 -1.43 21.36 -1.18
C SER A 282 -0.41 22.11 -0.32
N ALA A 283 -0.84 22.67 0.82
CA ALA A 283 0.05 23.31 1.77
C ALA A 283 1.08 22.33 2.36
N MET A 284 0.67 21.10 2.69
CA MET A 284 1.57 20.08 3.21
C MET A 284 2.56 19.56 2.18
N ASP A 285 2.11 19.32 0.95
CA ASP A 285 2.97 18.91 -0.15
C ASP A 285 4.02 20.00 -0.41
N THR A 286 3.59 21.26 -0.42
CA THR A 286 4.49 22.42 -0.57
C THR A 286 5.48 22.51 0.60
N LEU A 287 5.02 22.30 1.84
CA LEU A 287 5.87 22.33 3.03
C LEU A 287 6.87 21.17 3.02
N ALA A 288 6.44 19.97 2.62
CA ALA A 288 7.27 18.78 2.51
C ALA A 288 8.38 18.95 1.47
N ILE A 289 8.07 19.55 0.30
CA ILE A 289 9.07 19.92 -0.72
C ILE A 289 10.07 20.94 -0.18
N ARG A 290 9.65 21.82 0.74
CA ARG A 290 10.52 22.84 1.33
C ARG A 290 11.42 22.32 2.44
N THR A 291 11.18 21.12 2.95
CA THR A 291 12.06 20.53 3.96
C THR A 291 13.37 20.08 3.29
N PRO A 292 14.54 20.51 3.79
CA PRO A 292 15.83 20.28 3.11
C PRO A 292 16.22 18.80 2.99
N ALA A 293 15.69 17.93 3.86
CA ALA A 293 15.99 16.49 3.84
C ALA A 293 15.02 15.65 2.97
N ILE A 294 13.73 16.02 2.90
CA ILE A 294 12.70 15.23 2.18
C ILE A 294 12.35 15.89 0.84
N GLY A 295 12.58 17.19 0.72
CA GLY A 295 12.26 17.99 -0.46
C GLY A 295 12.90 17.49 -1.75
N PRO A 296 14.23 17.28 -1.79
CA PRO A 296 14.91 16.74 -2.96
C PRO A 296 14.33 15.38 -3.37
N ILE A 297 14.11 14.48 -2.42
CA ILE A 297 13.53 13.15 -2.66
C ILE A 297 12.15 13.24 -3.31
N LEU A 298 11.29 14.11 -2.79
CA LEU A 298 9.94 14.32 -3.33
C LEU A 298 9.99 14.95 -4.71
N GLN A 299 10.94 15.85 -4.96
CA GLN A 299 11.15 16.46 -6.25
C GLN A 299 11.59 15.42 -7.29
N LEU A 300 12.61 14.61 -6.99
CA LEU A 300 13.07 13.53 -7.88
C LEU A 300 11.95 12.51 -8.14
N SER A 301 11.22 12.10 -7.10
CA SER A 301 10.11 11.16 -7.26
C SER A 301 8.97 11.71 -8.13
N ALA A 302 8.64 13.00 -7.96
CA ALA A 302 7.60 13.65 -8.75
C ALA A 302 8.05 13.87 -10.21
N ALA A 303 9.32 14.25 -10.43
CA ALA A 303 9.91 14.41 -11.75
C ALA A 303 9.99 13.09 -12.51
N SER A 304 10.46 12.02 -11.87
CA SER A 304 10.49 10.65 -12.41
C SER A 304 9.11 10.23 -12.96
N ARG A 305 8.07 10.39 -12.13
CA ARG A 305 6.70 10.06 -12.54
C ARG A 305 6.22 10.95 -13.67
N LEU A 306 6.45 12.26 -13.58
CA LEU A 306 6.04 13.20 -14.63
C LEU A 306 6.66 12.82 -15.97
N PHE A 307 7.97 12.56 -16.01
CA PHE A 307 8.69 12.18 -17.22
C PHE A 307 8.23 10.83 -17.77
N SER A 308 8.05 9.82 -16.93
CA SER A 308 7.49 8.52 -17.35
C SER A 308 6.11 8.65 -17.99
N LEU A 309 5.27 9.53 -17.44
CA LEU A 309 3.92 9.75 -17.94
C LEU A 309 3.94 10.55 -19.25
N LEU A 310 4.75 11.60 -19.29
CA LEU A 310 4.85 12.54 -20.39
C LEU A 310 5.50 11.90 -21.61
N SER A 311 6.64 11.20 -21.45
CA SER A 311 7.31 10.48 -22.52
C SER A 311 6.40 9.44 -23.16
N ALA A 312 5.66 8.70 -22.35
CA ALA A 312 4.68 7.75 -22.83
C ALA A 312 3.59 8.48 -23.62
N ASN A 313 2.95 9.50 -23.05
CA ASN A 313 1.90 10.30 -23.71
C ASN A 313 2.32 10.84 -25.08
N LEU A 314 3.49 11.43 -25.15
CA LEU A 314 4.05 11.95 -26.38
C LEU A 314 4.41 10.84 -27.39
N ALA A 315 4.90 9.68 -26.94
CA ALA A 315 5.21 8.54 -27.82
C ALA A 315 3.98 7.96 -28.54
N THR A 316 2.77 8.22 -28.03
CA THR A 316 1.50 7.84 -28.70
C THR A 316 0.99 8.88 -29.69
N GLY A 317 1.71 10.00 -29.89
CA GLY A 317 1.27 11.09 -30.76
C GLY A 317 0.16 11.94 -30.16
N ILE A 318 -0.06 11.88 -28.85
CA ILE A 318 -0.94 12.84 -28.15
C ILE A 318 -0.24 14.20 -28.15
N GLY A 319 -0.97 15.29 -28.37
CA GLY A 319 -0.42 16.63 -28.37
C GLY A 319 0.29 16.97 -27.05
N GLU A 320 1.28 17.87 -27.09
CA GLU A 320 2.05 18.26 -25.90
C GLU A 320 1.18 18.76 -24.73
N PRO A 321 0.17 19.64 -24.94
CA PRO A 321 -0.62 20.18 -23.84
C PRO A 321 -1.46 19.09 -23.15
N GLU A 322 -2.04 18.19 -23.93
CA GLU A 322 -2.87 17.08 -23.42
C GLU A 322 -2.02 16.03 -22.73
N SER A 323 -0.82 15.77 -23.26
CA SER A 323 0.18 14.90 -22.66
C SER A 323 0.61 15.42 -21.29
N LEU A 324 0.88 16.73 -21.17
CA LEU A 324 1.24 17.39 -19.93
C LEU A 324 0.08 17.38 -18.91
N ARG A 325 -1.15 17.67 -19.35
CA ARG A 325 -2.34 17.63 -18.50
C ARG A 325 -2.60 16.23 -17.94
N SER A 326 -2.44 15.21 -18.77
CA SER A 326 -2.56 13.81 -18.36
C SER A 326 -1.45 13.43 -17.36
N ALA A 327 -0.20 13.80 -17.65
CA ALA A 327 0.94 13.53 -16.78
C ALA A 327 0.85 14.27 -15.42
N ALA A 328 0.29 15.48 -15.39
CA ALA A 328 0.07 16.26 -14.18
C ALA A 328 -0.75 15.51 -13.13
N ASN A 329 -1.77 14.76 -13.56
CA ASN A 329 -2.63 14.00 -12.64
C ASN A 329 -1.91 12.80 -11.99
N GLY A 330 -0.88 12.26 -12.64
CA GLY A 330 -0.13 11.09 -12.15
C GLY A 330 1.19 11.40 -11.44
N CYS A 331 1.67 12.66 -11.44
CA CYS A 331 2.95 13.00 -10.80
C CYS A 331 2.95 12.80 -9.27
N GLY A 332 1.76 12.82 -8.64
CA GLY A 332 1.58 12.51 -7.21
C GLY A 332 1.98 13.62 -6.24
N ASN A 333 2.16 14.84 -6.75
CA ASN A 333 2.49 16.04 -5.97
C ASN A 333 1.56 17.18 -6.39
N ASN A 334 0.80 17.75 -5.46
CA ASN A 334 -0.24 18.72 -5.81
C ASN A 334 0.31 20.06 -6.33
N ALA A 335 1.47 20.50 -5.83
CA ALA A 335 2.11 21.74 -6.28
C ALA A 335 2.63 21.61 -7.71
N LEU A 336 3.30 20.49 -8.02
CA LEU A 336 3.73 20.17 -9.38
C LEU A 336 2.54 19.99 -10.32
N LYS A 337 1.50 19.29 -9.88
CA LYS A 337 0.26 19.09 -10.63
C LYS A 337 -0.37 20.42 -11.05
N GLN A 338 -0.57 21.36 -10.12
CA GLN A 338 -1.15 22.67 -10.44
C GLN A 338 -0.30 23.42 -11.47
N HIS A 339 1.01 23.46 -11.26
CA HIS A 339 1.93 24.10 -12.18
C HIS A 339 1.89 23.49 -13.60
N CYS A 340 1.80 22.15 -13.71
CA CYS A 340 1.65 21.48 -15.00
C CYS A 340 0.31 21.81 -15.68
N LEU A 341 -0.78 21.91 -14.92
CA LEU A 341 -2.10 22.24 -15.46
C LEU A 341 -2.13 23.69 -15.97
N ASP A 342 -1.64 24.63 -15.17
CA ASP A 342 -1.56 26.05 -15.55
C ASP A 342 -0.69 26.24 -16.80
N TYR A 343 0.43 25.50 -16.89
CA TYR A 343 1.28 25.55 -18.08
C TYR A 343 0.62 24.91 -19.29
N ALA A 344 -0.07 23.77 -19.14
CA ALA A 344 -0.80 23.15 -20.24
C ALA A 344 -1.90 24.07 -20.81
N GLU A 345 -2.58 24.85 -19.96
CA GLU A 345 -3.53 25.87 -20.41
C GLU A 345 -2.85 27.00 -21.20
N LYS A 346 -1.67 27.46 -20.77
CA LYS A 346 -0.87 28.43 -21.53
C LYS A 346 -0.43 27.88 -22.88
N MET A 347 -0.02 26.62 -22.96
CA MET A 347 0.34 25.99 -24.24
C MET A 347 -0.85 26.01 -25.22
N LEU A 348 -2.08 25.79 -24.73
CA LEU A 348 -3.29 25.84 -25.56
C LEU A 348 -3.66 27.27 -25.97
N ALA A 349 -3.49 28.25 -25.08
CA ALA A 349 -3.89 29.63 -25.32
C ALA A 349 -2.88 30.43 -26.14
N GLU A 350 -1.59 30.24 -25.88
CA GLU A 350 -0.48 31.06 -26.40
C GLU A 350 0.41 30.30 -27.40
N GLY A 351 0.24 28.98 -27.55
CA GLY A 351 1.06 28.16 -28.45
C GLY A 351 2.50 27.96 -28.00
N VAL A 352 2.79 28.13 -26.70
CA VAL A 352 4.12 27.91 -26.14
C VAL A 352 4.49 26.43 -26.11
N GLU A 353 5.76 26.12 -26.34
CA GLU A 353 6.28 24.75 -26.40
C GLU A 353 6.48 24.13 -25.01
N LEU A 354 6.46 22.79 -24.96
CA LEU A 354 6.71 22.01 -23.74
C LEU A 354 8.08 22.32 -23.13
N LYS A 355 9.06 22.65 -23.97
CA LYS A 355 10.43 23.01 -23.58
C LYS A 355 10.49 24.15 -22.55
N GLY A 356 9.55 25.11 -22.61
CA GLY A 356 9.47 26.20 -21.65
C GLY A 356 9.00 25.76 -20.24
N PHE A 357 8.24 24.67 -20.13
CA PHE A 357 7.84 24.11 -18.84
C PHE A 357 9.05 23.56 -18.09
N VAL A 358 9.95 22.91 -18.82
CA VAL A 358 11.13 22.24 -18.26
C VAL A 358 12.04 23.24 -17.56
N GLN A 359 12.04 24.52 -17.95
CA GLN A 359 12.90 25.54 -17.33
C GLN A 359 12.50 25.90 -15.89
N THR A 360 11.36 25.41 -15.40
CA THR A 360 10.88 25.74 -14.06
C THR A 360 11.68 25.06 -12.94
N LYS A 361 11.81 25.74 -11.79
CA LYS A 361 12.58 25.26 -10.62
C LYS A 361 12.06 23.93 -10.04
N LEU A 362 10.85 23.53 -10.43
CA LEU A 362 10.23 22.27 -10.02
C LEU A 362 10.88 21.06 -10.70
N VAL A 363 11.52 21.26 -11.86
CA VAL A 363 12.29 20.23 -12.56
C VAL A 363 13.75 20.25 -12.06
N PRO A 364 14.36 19.09 -11.74
CA PRO A 364 15.77 19.00 -11.34
C PRO A 364 16.68 19.71 -12.35
N MET A 365 17.71 20.42 -11.88
CA MET A 365 18.59 21.25 -12.72
C MET A 365 19.13 20.50 -13.94
N ASP A 366 19.56 19.27 -13.72
CA ASP A 366 20.22 18.43 -14.72
C ASP A 366 19.26 18.11 -15.88
N ALA A 367 18.00 17.76 -15.57
CA ALA A 367 16.96 17.59 -16.56
C ALA A 367 16.69 18.87 -17.36
N ARG A 368 16.72 20.05 -16.70
CA ARG A 368 16.48 21.33 -17.41
C ARG A 368 17.52 21.55 -18.50
N GLN A 369 18.78 21.31 -18.18
CA GLN A 369 19.87 21.53 -19.12
C GLN A 369 19.80 20.54 -20.29
N ILE A 370 19.58 19.26 -20.01
CA ILE A 370 19.55 18.22 -21.05
C ILE A 370 18.31 18.39 -21.95
N LEU A 371 17.10 18.56 -21.40
CA LEU A 371 15.89 18.78 -22.21
C LEU A 371 15.92 20.12 -22.97
N SER A 372 16.53 21.17 -22.40
CA SER A 372 16.70 22.44 -23.12
C SER A 372 17.60 22.33 -24.36
N SER A 373 18.43 21.29 -24.44
CA SER A 373 19.28 21.00 -25.59
C SER A 373 18.63 20.05 -26.61
N ALA A 374 17.46 19.49 -26.30
CA ALA A 374 16.77 18.58 -27.21
C ALA A 374 16.31 19.33 -28.49
N PRO A 375 16.64 18.81 -29.68
CA PRO A 375 16.31 19.45 -30.96
C PRO A 375 14.92 19.09 -31.49
N SER A 376 14.28 18.05 -30.94
CA SER A 376 12.95 17.60 -31.38
C SER A 376 12.20 16.88 -30.26
N VAL A 377 10.87 16.86 -30.36
CA VAL A 377 9.96 16.13 -29.45
C VAL A 377 10.35 14.65 -29.33
N ARG A 378 10.83 14.03 -30.41
CA ARG A 378 11.29 12.63 -30.38
C ARG A 378 12.46 12.43 -29.42
N GLN A 379 13.39 13.37 -29.38
CA GLN A 379 14.55 13.31 -28.51
C GLN A 379 14.18 13.70 -27.07
N GLU A 380 13.21 14.59 -26.87
CA GLU A 380 12.63 14.86 -25.55
C GLU A 380 12.01 13.59 -24.94
N ILE A 381 11.26 12.81 -25.72
CA ILE A 381 10.69 11.52 -25.30
C ILE A 381 11.78 10.56 -24.85
N GLU A 382 12.87 10.46 -25.61
CA GLU A 382 14.00 9.57 -25.33
C GLU A 382 14.69 9.96 -24.03
N ILE A 383 15.05 11.24 -23.88
CA ILE A 383 15.68 11.77 -22.65
C ILE A 383 14.77 11.58 -21.43
N MET A 384 13.46 11.88 -21.55
CA MET A 384 12.51 11.67 -20.44
C MET A 384 12.37 10.20 -20.05
N ASN A 385 12.43 9.27 -21.02
CA ASN A 385 12.40 7.84 -20.75
C ASN A 385 13.65 7.33 -20.02
N GLU A 386 14.80 7.95 -20.28
CA GLU A 386 16.07 7.59 -19.64
C GLU A 386 16.21 8.22 -18.25
N LEU A 387 15.86 9.50 -18.09
CA LEU A 387 15.89 10.21 -16.80
C LEU A 387 14.84 9.71 -15.81
N SER A 388 13.70 9.20 -16.29
CA SER A 388 12.62 8.69 -15.43
C SER A 388 13.08 7.60 -14.45
N PRO A 389 13.63 6.45 -14.89
CA PRO A 389 14.14 5.42 -13.98
C PRO A 389 15.34 5.90 -13.16
N GLU A 390 16.23 6.72 -13.72
CA GLU A 390 17.38 7.27 -13.01
C GLU A 390 16.96 8.10 -11.78
N TYR A 391 16.01 9.02 -11.94
CA TYR A 391 15.47 9.80 -10.83
C TYR A 391 14.69 8.97 -9.82
N ARG A 392 14.05 7.87 -10.24
CA ARG A 392 13.41 6.94 -9.31
C ARG A 392 14.46 6.26 -8.43
N ASP A 393 15.56 5.82 -9.03
CA ASP A 393 16.60 5.08 -8.36
C ASP A 393 17.42 6.01 -7.45
N GLU A 394 17.71 7.23 -7.90
CA GLU A 394 18.35 8.27 -7.08
C GLU A 394 17.46 8.69 -5.90
N ALA A 395 16.16 8.88 -6.10
CA ALA A 395 15.22 9.12 -5.00
C ALA A 395 15.22 7.96 -3.99
N ALA A 396 15.34 6.71 -4.46
CA ALA A 396 15.42 5.54 -3.59
C ALA A 396 16.74 5.49 -2.80
N VAL A 397 17.86 5.88 -3.42
CA VAL A 397 19.17 5.99 -2.75
C VAL A 397 19.14 7.11 -1.71
N GLN A 398 18.64 8.30 -2.05
CA GLN A 398 18.52 9.40 -1.10
C GLN A 398 17.60 9.05 0.09
N LEU A 399 16.51 8.32 -0.15
CA LEU A 399 15.67 7.76 0.92
C LEU A 399 16.46 6.81 1.82
N ASP A 400 17.26 5.91 1.26
CA ASP A 400 18.05 4.96 2.02
C ASP A 400 19.14 5.67 2.84
N THR A 401 19.83 6.64 2.24
CA THR A 401 20.81 7.49 2.92
C THR A 401 20.18 8.25 4.07
N LEU A 402 19.02 8.88 3.86
CA LEU A 402 18.30 9.60 4.90
C LEU A 402 17.95 8.68 6.09
N ASN A 403 17.48 7.46 5.81
CA ASN A 403 17.21 6.48 6.85
C ASN A 403 18.49 6.09 7.62
N LYS A 404 19.59 5.83 6.90
CA LYS A 404 20.90 5.51 7.51
C LYS A 404 21.48 6.65 8.34
N THR A 405 21.13 7.91 8.05
CA THR A 405 21.54 9.06 8.87
C THR A 405 20.67 9.25 10.11
N ILE A 406 19.38 8.91 10.03
CA ILE A 406 18.45 9.02 11.17
C ILE A 406 18.76 7.94 12.23
N ASP A 407 19.05 6.72 11.82
CA ASP A 407 19.34 5.59 12.70
C ASP A 407 20.42 5.88 13.79
N PRO A 408 21.62 6.39 13.47
CA PRO A 408 22.62 6.67 14.48
C PRO A 408 22.19 7.77 15.45
N ILE A 409 21.49 8.81 14.99
CA ILE A 409 21.00 9.89 15.87
C ILE A 409 20.05 9.32 16.93
N VAL A 410 19.10 8.47 16.52
CA VAL A 410 18.19 7.80 17.45
C VAL A 410 18.94 6.87 18.39
N ASN A 411 19.91 6.10 17.88
CA ASN A 411 20.71 5.18 18.70
C ASN A 411 21.56 5.92 19.74
N TYR A 412 22.22 7.03 19.38
CA TYR A 412 22.98 7.85 20.32
C TYR A 412 22.09 8.44 21.42
N MET A 413 20.87 8.87 21.08
CA MET A 413 19.90 9.34 22.06
C MET A 413 19.53 8.24 23.05
N VAL A 414 19.28 7.02 22.57
CA VAL A 414 18.98 5.85 23.41
C VAL A 414 20.18 5.46 24.28
N TYR A 415 21.41 5.47 23.75
CA TYR A 415 22.62 5.23 24.53
C TYR A 415 22.84 6.29 25.61
N GLY A 416 22.50 7.55 25.34
CA GLY A 416 22.51 8.62 26.33
C GLY A 416 21.55 8.35 27.49
N ILE A 417 20.31 7.95 27.18
CA ILE A 417 19.30 7.60 28.20
C ILE A 417 19.75 6.36 29.00
N ALA A 418 20.22 5.31 28.33
CA ALA A 418 20.71 4.10 28.98
C ALA A 418 21.94 4.39 29.87
N GLY A 419 22.86 5.24 29.42
CA GLY A 419 24.00 5.70 30.21
C GLY A 419 23.58 6.45 31.48
N LEU A 420 22.60 7.36 31.35
CA LEU A 420 21.98 8.04 32.50
C LEU A 420 21.37 7.06 33.50
N LEU A 421 20.68 6.02 33.03
CA LEU A 421 20.12 4.97 33.88
C LEU A 421 21.21 4.18 34.62
N ILE A 422 22.29 3.80 33.94
CA ILE A 422 23.41 3.07 34.57
C ILE A 422 24.05 3.95 35.65
N ILE A 423 24.33 5.21 35.34
CA ILE A 423 24.91 6.18 36.28
C ILE A 423 23.98 6.34 37.50
N SER A 424 22.67 6.41 37.27
CA SER A 424 21.65 6.49 38.34
C SER A 424 21.64 5.31 39.30
N ILE A 425 22.07 4.13 38.86
CA ILE A 425 22.08 2.91 39.69
C ILE A 425 23.44 2.75 40.38
N VAL A 426 24.53 3.01 39.64
CA VAL A 426 25.90 2.78 40.10
C VAL A 426 26.34 3.82 41.13
N LEU A 427 25.98 5.10 40.98
CA LEU A 427 26.31 6.16 41.95
C LEU A 427 25.81 5.84 43.37
N PRO A 428 24.52 5.52 43.58
CA PRO A 428 24.04 5.16 44.90
C PRO A 428 24.74 3.92 45.46
N MET A 429 25.04 2.92 44.62
CA MET A 429 25.77 1.73 45.04
C MET A 429 27.18 2.07 45.57
N TYR A 430 27.88 3.00 44.94
CA TYR A 430 29.18 3.48 45.43
C TYR A 430 29.09 4.25 46.74
N ALA A 431 27.98 4.98 46.99
CA ALA A 431 27.77 5.68 48.25
C ALA A 431 27.49 4.73 49.42
N VAL A 432 26.84 3.59 49.15
CA VAL A 432 26.54 2.56 50.17
C VAL A 432 27.76 1.70 50.51
N TYR A 433 28.66 1.47 49.54
CA TYR A 433 29.84 0.61 49.73
C TYR A 433 30.76 0.98 50.92
N PRO A 434 31.19 2.24 51.10
CA PRO A 434 32.02 2.61 52.25
C PRO A 434 31.26 2.53 53.58
N ALA A 435 29.96 2.84 53.61
CA ALA A 435 29.14 2.72 54.81
C ALA A 435 29.02 1.26 55.30
N LEU A 436 28.96 0.30 54.38
CA LEU A 436 28.96 -1.12 54.72
C LEU A 436 30.32 -1.64 55.22
N MET A 437 31.43 -1.05 54.77
CA MET A 437 32.78 -1.40 55.22
C MET A 437 33.12 -0.83 56.61
N GLU A 438 32.46 0.24 57.06
CA GLU A 438 32.62 0.76 58.42
C GLU A 438 31.81 -0.04 59.47
N MET A 439 30.84 -0.83 59.04
CA MET A 439 29.99 -1.66 59.91
C MET A 439 30.49 -3.11 60.12
N GLY A 440 31.48 -3.56 59.34
CA GLY A 440 32.13 -4.87 59.48
C GLY A 440 33.52 -4.75 60.06
#